data_AF-W1WQT7-F1
#
_entry.id   AF-W1WQT7-F1
#
_cell.length_a   1.000
_cell.length_b   1.000
_cell.length_c   1.000
_cell.angle_alpha   90.00
_cell.angle_beta   90.00
_cell.angle_gamma   90.00
#
_symmetry.space_group_name_H-M   'P 1'
#
loop_
_entity.id
_entity.type
_entity.pdbx_description
1 polymer ?
#
loop_
_entity_poly.entity_id
_entity_poly.type
_entity_poly.pdbx_seq_one_letter_code
_entity_poly.pdbx_strand_id
1 'polypeptide(L)'
;DITISKKFLPAGEKVLIIDDFLASGEAAMGLAKLVEDAGDEVVGMAIAIEKSFQPGRERLEHAGYRVESLVRIKEFKDNGCVFIED
;
A
#
# COMPACT_ATOMS: atom_id res chain seq x y z
N ASP A 1 -7.40 10.87 9.56
CA ASP A 1 -8.51 10.19 8.89
C ASP A 1 -8.39 10.30 7.38
N ILE A 2 -8.66 9.18 6.71
CA ILE A 2 -8.79 9.09 5.26
C ILE A 2 -10.29 9.07 4.96
N THR A 3 -10.74 9.84 3.97
CA THR A 3 -12.16 9.96 3.66
C THR A 3 -12.37 10.01 2.17
N ILE A 4 -13.34 9.24 1.66
CA ILE A 4 -13.75 9.22 0.26
C ILE A 4 -15.26 9.38 0.20
N SER A 5 -15.75 10.18 -0.75
CA SER A 5 -17.19 10.31 -0.97
C SER A 5 -17.72 9.03 -1.61
N LYS A 6 -18.80 8.45 -1.05
CA LYS A 6 -19.44 7.22 -1.59
C LYS A 6 -19.77 7.27 -3.08
N LYS A 7 -20.00 8.47 -3.65
CA LYS A 7 -20.26 8.63 -5.08
C LYS A 7 -19.07 8.26 -5.98
N PHE A 8 -17.87 8.14 -5.41
CA PHE A 8 -16.63 7.79 -6.11
C PHE A 8 -16.18 6.35 -5.86
N LEU A 9 -16.91 5.59 -5.02
CA LEU A 9 -16.68 4.16 -4.75
C LEU A 9 -18.04 3.43 -4.82
N PRO A 10 -18.57 3.23 -6.03
CA PRO A 10 -19.78 2.43 -6.22
C PRO A 10 -19.47 0.95 -6.04
N ALA A 11 -20.29 0.25 -5.26
CA ALA A 11 -20.07 -1.16 -4.91
C ALA A 11 -19.92 -2.10 -6.14
N GLY A 12 -19.05 -3.10 -6.00
CA GLY A 12 -18.78 -4.15 -6.98
C GLY A 12 -17.63 -3.86 -7.94
N GLU A 13 -16.89 -2.77 -7.71
CA GLU A 13 -15.73 -2.40 -8.51
C GLU A 13 -14.46 -3.12 -8.05
N LYS A 14 -13.46 -3.13 -8.92
CA LYS A 14 -12.11 -3.63 -8.64
C LYS A 14 -11.14 -2.47 -8.54
N VAL A 15 -10.54 -2.31 -7.36
CA VAL A 15 -9.72 -1.14 -7.02
C VAL A 15 -8.26 -1.54 -6.85
N LEU A 16 -7.40 -0.89 -7.62
CA LEU A 16 -5.96 -0.88 -7.38
C LEU A 16 -5.61 0.37 -6.57
N ILE A 17 -5.07 0.16 -5.36
CA ILE A 17 -4.61 1.28 -4.53
C ILE A 17 -3.21 1.68 -5.01
N ILE A 18 -2.98 2.97 -5.20
CA ILE A 18 -1.67 3.52 -5.59
C ILE A 18 -1.25 4.56 -4.56
N ASP A 19 -0.01 4.48 -4.08
CA ASP A 19 0.56 5.45 -3.13
C ASP A 19 2.03 5.75 -3.43
N ASP A 20 2.52 6.87 -2.91
CA ASP A 20 3.91 7.31 -3.12
C ASP A 20 4.89 6.52 -2.24
N PHE A 21 4.60 6.37 -0.94
CA PHE A 21 5.47 5.73 0.03
C PHE A 21 4.77 4.64 0.84
N LEU A 22 5.39 3.46 0.89
CA LEU A 22 5.05 2.43 1.88
C LEU A 22 6.04 2.45 3.06
N ALA A 23 5.50 2.74 4.24
CA ALA A 23 6.24 2.84 5.50
C ALA A 23 5.66 1.88 6.57
N SER A 24 4.78 2.37 7.45
CA SER A 24 4.09 1.55 8.46
C SER A 24 2.88 0.78 7.92
N GLY A 25 2.38 1.16 6.73
CA GLY A 25 1.21 0.55 6.09
C GLY A 25 -0.15 1.09 6.56
N GLU A 26 -0.19 2.00 7.53
CA GLU A 26 -1.46 2.50 8.14
C GLU A 26 -2.39 3.15 7.11
N ALA A 27 -1.85 3.98 6.20
CA ALA A 27 -2.66 4.66 5.20
C ALA A 27 -3.24 3.67 4.17
N ALA A 28 -2.39 2.76 3.67
CA ALA A 28 -2.79 1.72 2.74
C ALA A 28 -3.85 0.77 3.33
N MET A 29 -3.70 0.37 4.61
CA MET A 29 -4.71 -0.40 5.33
C MET A 29 -6.03 0.37 5.51
N GLY A 30 -5.95 1.66 5.84
CA GLY A 30 -7.13 2.53 5.95
C GLY A 30 -7.89 2.67 4.63
N LEU A 31 -7.16 2.84 3.52
CA LEU A 31 -7.73 2.88 2.17
C LEU A 31 -8.37 1.55 1.79
N ALA A 32 -7.68 0.43 2.03
CA ALA A 32 -8.20 -0.90 1.73
C ALA A 32 -9.51 -1.17 2.48
N LYS A 33 -9.55 -0.84 3.77
CA LYS A 33 -10.77 -0.93 4.57
C LYS A 33 -11.91 -0.07 4.02
N LEU A 34 -11.63 1.17 3.59
CA LEU A 34 -12.67 2.04 3.02
C LEU A 34 -13.26 1.49 1.72
N VAL A 35 -12.42 0.87 0.88
CA VAL A 35 -12.84 0.21 -0.36
C VAL A 35 -13.70 -1.02 -0.04
N GLU A 36 -13.26 -1.87 0.88
CA GLU A 36 -14.00 -3.07 1.28
C GLU A 36 -15.33 -2.72 1.98
N ASP A 37 -15.33 -1.72 2.86
CA ASP A 37 -16.54 -1.20 3.52
C ASP A 37 -17.55 -0.59 2.51
N ALA A 38 -17.08 -0.19 1.32
CA ALA A 38 -17.93 0.26 0.21
C ALA A 38 -18.54 -0.90 -0.61
N GLY A 39 -18.10 -2.14 -0.37
CA GLY A 39 -18.52 -3.33 -1.12
C GLY A 39 -17.68 -3.60 -2.36
N ASP A 40 -16.49 -3.01 -2.45
CA ASP A 40 -15.55 -3.16 -3.57
C ASP A 40 -14.42 -4.14 -3.24
N GLU A 41 -13.72 -4.61 -4.27
CA GLU A 41 -12.59 -5.56 -4.16
C GLU A 41 -11.26 -4.81 -4.32
N VAL A 42 -10.37 -4.90 -3.33
CA VAL A 42 -8.98 -4.46 -3.48
C VAL A 42 -8.19 -5.53 -4.22
N VAL A 43 -7.76 -5.26 -5.45
CA VAL A 43 -7.00 -6.24 -6.26
C VAL A 43 -5.49 -6.23 -5.99
N GLY A 44 -5.02 -5.24 -5.26
CA GLY A 44 -3.63 -5.08 -4.87
C GLY A 44 -3.26 -3.64 -4.55
N MET A 45 -1.98 -3.43 -4.27
CA MET A 45 -1.39 -2.14 -3.95
C MET A 45 -0.13 -1.91 -4.77
N ALA A 46 -0.05 -0.79 -5.47
CA ALA A 46 1.12 -0.36 -6.22
C ALA A 46 1.77 0.84 -5.53
N ILE A 47 3.04 0.70 -5.16
CA ILE A 47 3.78 1.68 -4.37
C ILE A 47 4.97 2.17 -5.20
N ALA A 48 5.18 3.49 -5.25
CA ALA A 48 6.36 4.02 -5.93
C ALA A 48 7.64 3.69 -5.15
N ILE A 49 7.68 3.98 -3.85
CA ILE A 49 8.87 3.75 -2.99
C ILE A 49 8.48 3.03 -1.69
N GLU A 50 9.04 1.86 -1.47
CA GLU A 50 8.86 1.08 -0.24
C GLU A 50 10.09 1.22 0.68
N LYS A 51 9.87 1.50 1.97
CA LYS A 51 10.89 1.35 3.02
C LYS A 51 10.79 -0.05 3.62
N SER A 52 11.47 -1.01 3.01
CA SER A 52 11.35 -2.44 3.34
C SER A 52 11.88 -2.82 4.73
N PHE A 53 12.64 -1.94 5.38
CA PHE A 53 13.02 -2.07 6.80
C PHE A 53 11.90 -1.67 7.78
N GLN A 54 10.75 -1.22 7.28
CA GLN A 54 9.55 -0.92 8.07
C GLN A 54 8.48 -1.99 7.82
N PRO A 55 7.53 -2.18 8.76
CA PRO A 55 6.63 -3.34 8.74
C PRO A 55 5.48 -3.24 7.73
N GLY A 56 5.38 -2.16 6.95
CA GLY A 56 4.21 -1.90 6.10
C GLY A 56 3.90 -2.99 5.10
N ARG A 57 4.92 -3.52 4.39
CA ARG A 57 4.73 -4.58 3.40
C ARG A 57 4.23 -5.87 4.03
N GLU A 58 4.91 -6.34 5.08
CA GLU A 58 4.56 -7.57 5.79
C GLU A 58 3.12 -7.50 6.32
N ARG A 59 2.71 -6.36 6.89
CA ARG A 59 1.33 -6.15 7.37
C ARG A 59 0.29 -6.30 6.26
N LEU A 60 0.55 -5.72 5.09
CA LEU A 60 -0.34 -5.79 3.93
C LEU A 60 -0.41 -7.20 3.34
N GLU A 61 0.73 -7.87 3.19
CA GLU A 61 0.81 -9.25 2.71
C GLU A 61 0.11 -10.23 3.67
N HIS A 62 0.29 -10.05 4.99
CA HIS A 62 -0.43 -10.83 6.01
C HIS A 62 -1.95 -10.59 6.02
N ALA A 63 -2.39 -9.38 5.63
CA ALA A 63 -3.81 -9.09 5.43
C ALA A 63 -4.36 -9.66 4.11
N GLY A 64 -3.52 -10.31 3.29
CA GLY A 64 -3.92 -10.97 2.05
C GLY A 64 -3.80 -10.09 0.81
N TYR A 65 -3.23 -8.90 0.91
CA TYR A 65 -3.06 -8.01 -0.24
C TYR A 65 -1.77 -8.31 -1.01
N ARG A 66 -1.87 -8.27 -2.33
CA ARG A 66 -0.71 -8.23 -3.21
C ARG A 66 -0.07 -6.84 -3.16
N VAL A 67 1.23 -6.76 -2.91
CA VAL A 67 1.99 -5.50 -2.87
C VAL A 67 3.08 -5.50 -3.93
N GLU A 68 3.02 -4.52 -4.83
CA GLU A 68 4.01 -4.29 -5.87
C GLU A 68 4.67 -2.93 -5.64
N SER A 69 6.00 -2.92 -5.53
CA SER A 69 6.77 -1.70 -5.22
C SER A 69 7.82 -1.47 -6.31
N LEU A 70 7.84 -0.29 -6.93
CA LEU A 70 8.79 0.02 -8.01
C LEU A 70 10.23 0.12 -7.51
N VAL A 71 10.42 0.68 -6.32
CA VAL A 71 11.72 0.79 -5.64
C VAL A 71 11.57 0.32 -4.21
N ARG A 72 12.48 -0.56 -3.77
CA ARG A 72 12.48 -1.11 -2.41
C ARG A 72 13.77 -0.75 -1.70
N ILE A 73 13.67 0.05 -0.65
CA ILE A 73 14.81 0.51 0.16
C ILE A 73 15.00 -0.47 1.30
N LYS A 74 16.13 -1.17 1.30
CA LYS A 74 16.55 -2.08 2.35
C LYS A 74 16.97 -1.33 3.62
N GLU A 75 17.74 -0.25 3.48
CA GLU A 75 18.16 0.60 4.60
C GLU A 75 18.65 1.97 4.10
N PHE A 76 18.71 2.95 5.01
CA PHE A 76 19.44 4.19 4.79
C PHE A 76 20.83 4.07 5.44
N LYS A 77 21.89 4.24 4.64
CA LYS A 77 23.28 4.10 5.10
C LYS A 77 24.16 5.15 4.46
N ASP A 78 25.05 5.77 5.24
CA ASP A 78 26.02 6.77 4.78
C ASP A 78 25.39 7.90 3.93
N ASN A 79 24.20 8.36 4.36
CA ASN A 79 23.39 9.38 3.67
C ASN A 79 22.93 8.98 2.24
N GLY A 80 22.84 7.68 1.97
CA GLY A 80 22.32 7.10 0.73
C GLY A 80 21.27 6.00 0.99
N CYS A 81 20.63 5.56 -0.10
CA CYS A 81 19.69 4.44 -0.09
C CYS A 81 20.42 3.15 -0.50
N VAL A 82 20.29 2.10 0.30
CA VAL A 82 20.62 0.73 -0.10
C VAL A 82 19.32 0.08 -0.56
N PHE A 83 19.27 -0.39 -1.80
CA PHE A 83 18.08 -1.01 -2.37
C PHE A 83 18.07 -2.53 -2.15
N ILE A 84 16.90 -3.15 -2.19
CA ILE A 84 16.76 -4.58 -2.35
C ILE A 84 17.02 -4.90 -3.83
N GLU A 85 17.93 -5.82 -4.10
CA GLU A 85 18.11 -6.41 -5.43
C GLU A 85 17.21 -7.66 -5.52
N ASP A 86 16.51 -7.81 -6.65
CA ASP A 86 15.65 -8.95 -6.95
C ASP A 86 16.44 -10.21 -7.32
#